data_AF-J3L903-F1
#
_entry.id   AF-J3L903-F1
#
_cell.length_a   1.000
_cell.length_b   1.000
_cell.length_c   1.000
_cell.angle_alpha   90.00
_cell.angle_beta   90.00
_cell.angle_gamma   90.00
#
_symmetry.space_group_name_H-M   'P 1'
#
loop_
_entity.id
_entity.type
_entity.pdbx_description
1 polymer ?
#
loop_
_entity_poly.entity_id
_entity_poly.type
_entity_poly.pdbx_seq_one_letter_code
_entity_poly.pdbx_strand_id
1 'polypeptide(L)'
;MRVLPLALVAAIFSGVTAILIYLSGLSSYGGARVSDADLAALGALQSGFSKCVAANGLGLQAISGEDYCRVVIQYPGDTDSKWKDPKTGEPEGLSFEFNLCEAVASWEQVRKSTTILTKEYIDALPNGWEEYAWRRINKGILLNKCQNRTLCMEKLSLVLPETPPYTPQQFGSCAVVGNSGDLLKTKFGDEIDSYDVVIRENGAPIQNYTEYVGTKSTFRLLNRGSAKALDKVVELDETKKEALIVKTTIHDIMNQMIREIPITNPVYLMLGTSFGSSAKGTGLKALEFALSICDSVDMYGFTVDPGYKEWTRYFSESRKGHTPLHGRAYYQMMECLGLVKIHSPMRGDPGRVIKWLPTKETIEAAWVAAEKLLRRPGAGSSGPLSTCTMIKKREKGKAPKRSVVRDAAMKHLEYMKGATRYPLERNAGGGYLCMISDR
;
A
#
# COMPACT_ATOMS: atom_id res chain seq x y z
N MET A 1 -21.34 -41.63 43.78
CA MET A 1 -20.18 -40.71 43.83
C MET A 1 -19.07 -41.11 42.85
N ARG A 2 -19.33 -41.17 41.53
CA ARG A 2 -18.29 -41.46 40.51
C ARG A 2 -18.30 -40.52 39.29
N VAL A 3 -19.25 -39.58 39.23
CA VAL A 3 -19.40 -38.66 38.09
C VAL A 3 -18.34 -37.55 38.11
N LEU A 4 -17.98 -37.04 39.30
CA LEU A 4 -16.96 -36.00 39.45
C LEU A 4 -15.56 -36.43 38.95
N PRO A 5 -15.02 -37.61 39.30
CA PRO A 5 -13.72 -38.04 38.80
C PRO A 5 -13.73 -38.32 37.29
N LEU A 6 -14.83 -38.82 36.72
CA LEU A 6 -14.99 -39.02 35.27
C LEU A 6 -15.03 -37.68 34.51
N ALA A 7 -15.73 -36.67 35.04
CA ALA A 7 -15.76 -35.34 34.45
C ALA A 7 -14.39 -34.63 34.53
N LEU A 8 -13.65 -34.81 35.63
CA LEU A 8 -12.30 -34.28 35.79
C LEU A 8 -11.32 -34.92 34.80
N VAL A 9 -11.39 -36.24 34.63
CA VAL A 9 -10.56 -36.96 33.64
C VAL A 9 -10.88 -36.51 32.23
N ALA A 10 -12.16 -36.33 31.88
CA ALA A 10 -12.57 -35.83 30.57
C ALA A 10 -12.09 -34.38 30.32
N ALA A 11 -12.12 -33.52 31.33
CA ALA A 11 -11.63 -32.13 31.24
C ALA A 11 -10.10 -32.06 31.11
N ILE A 12 -9.37 -32.94 31.81
CA ILE A 12 -7.91 -33.04 31.67
C ILE A 12 -7.56 -33.60 30.28
N PHE A 13 -8.27 -34.62 29.81
CA PHE A 13 -8.03 -35.17 28.47
C PHE A 13 -8.34 -34.15 27.38
N SER A 14 -9.43 -33.38 27.48
CA SER A 14 -9.75 -32.33 26.51
C SER A 14 -8.74 -31.17 26.58
N GLY A 15 -8.28 -30.79 27.78
CA GLY A 15 -7.22 -29.81 27.98
C GLY A 15 -5.88 -30.24 27.39
N VAL A 16 -5.46 -31.49 27.64
CA VAL A 16 -4.23 -32.06 27.06
C VAL A 16 -4.35 -32.22 25.55
N THR A 17 -5.52 -32.63 25.03
CA THR A 17 -5.75 -32.71 23.58
C THR A 17 -5.74 -31.32 22.95
N ALA A 18 -6.31 -30.30 23.58
CA ALA A 18 -6.26 -28.92 23.10
C ALA A 18 -4.82 -28.36 23.13
N ILE A 19 -4.04 -28.67 24.18
CA ILE A 19 -2.62 -28.31 24.27
C ILE A 19 -1.81 -29.07 23.21
N LEU A 20 -2.07 -30.34 22.98
CA LEU A 20 -1.40 -31.13 21.94
C LEU A 20 -1.81 -30.66 20.54
N ILE A 21 -3.05 -30.24 20.29
CA ILE A 21 -3.49 -29.61 19.03
C ILE A 21 -2.86 -28.22 18.88
N TYR A 22 -2.70 -27.46 19.96
CA TYR A 22 -2.00 -26.18 19.96
C TYR A 22 -0.50 -26.35 19.67
N LEU A 23 0.14 -27.32 20.32
CA LEU A 23 1.57 -27.66 20.14
C LEU A 23 1.84 -28.34 18.80
N SER A 24 0.96 -29.21 18.30
CA SER A 24 1.07 -29.81 16.96
C SER A 24 0.65 -28.84 15.86
N GLY A 25 -0.28 -27.93 16.14
CA GLY A 25 -0.57 -26.77 15.32
C GLY A 25 0.65 -25.85 15.18
N LEU A 26 1.35 -25.57 16.29
CA LEU A 26 2.64 -24.87 16.32
C LEU A 26 3.79 -25.67 15.69
N SER A 27 3.79 -27.01 15.78
CA SER A 27 4.82 -27.88 15.20
C SER A 27 4.64 -28.07 13.69
N SER A 28 3.40 -28.02 13.19
CA SER A 28 3.09 -27.93 11.76
C SER A 28 3.42 -26.55 11.16
N TYR A 29 3.73 -25.54 11.98
CA TYR A 29 4.44 -24.32 11.55
C TYR A 29 5.95 -24.58 11.51
N GLY A 30 6.36 -25.60 10.76
CA GLY A 30 7.76 -25.75 10.36
C GLY A 30 8.12 -24.62 9.40
N GLY A 31 8.40 -23.43 9.92
CA GLY A 31 8.92 -22.32 9.12
C GLY A 31 10.19 -22.79 8.42
N ALA A 32 10.24 -22.60 7.09
CA ALA A 32 11.42 -23.00 6.32
C ALA A 32 12.66 -22.34 6.95
N ARG A 33 13.66 -23.16 7.27
CA ARG A 33 14.92 -22.65 7.82
C ARG A 33 15.58 -21.72 6.80
N VAL A 34 16.11 -20.61 7.28
CA VAL A 34 16.93 -19.71 6.47
C VAL A 34 18.21 -20.46 6.09
N SER A 35 18.49 -20.53 4.79
CA SER A 35 19.69 -21.18 4.23
C SER A 35 20.84 -20.18 4.04
N ASP A 36 22.05 -20.67 3.81
CA ASP A 36 23.20 -19.80 3.50
C ASP A 36 22.98 -19.00 2.20
N ALA A 37 22.26 -19.58 1.23
CA ALA A 37 21.87 -18.89 0.01
C ALA A 37 20.87 -17.74 0.29
N ASP A 38 19.94 -17.94 1.24
CA ASP A 38 19.03 -16.88 1.67
C ASP A 38 19.81 -15.72 2.33
N LEU A 39 20.78 -16.03 3.20
CA LEU A 39 21.64 -15.01 3.83
C LEU A 39 22.51 -14.28 2.79
N ALA A 40 23.06 -15.01 1.81
CA ALA A 40 23.82 -14.42 0.72
C ALA A 40 22.97 -13.47 -0.12
N ALA A 41 21.70 -13.81 -0.39
CA ALA A 41 20.77 -12.94 -1.12
C ALA A 41 20.47 -11.65 -0.33
N LEU A 42 20.23 -11.74 0.97
CA LEU A 42 20.03 -10.56 1.82
C LEU A 42 21.29 -9.69 1.92
N GLY A 43 22.47 -10.30 2.03
CA GLY A 43 23.75 -9.58 2.02
C GLY A 43 24.03 -8.89 0.69
N ALA A 44 23.71 -9.52 -0.44
CA ALA A 44 23.82 -8.92 -1.77
C ALA A 44 22.87 -7.72 -1.91
N LEU A 45 21.62 -7.84 -1.45
CA LEU A 45 20.66 -6.74 -1.42
C LEU A 45 21.18 -5.57 -0.59
N GLN A 46 21.63 -5.82 0.65
CA GLN A 46 22.11 -4.77 1.55
C GLN A 46 23.35 -4.06 0.99
N SER A 47 24.31 -4.82 0.44
CA SER A 47 25.52 -4.25 -0.18
C SER A 47 25.20 -3.43 -1.42
N GLY A 48 24.32 -3.93 -2.29
CA GLY A 48 23.85 -3.20 -3.47
C GLY A 48 23.10 -1.92 -3.10
N PHE A 49 22.24 -2.01 -2.08
CA PHE A 49 21.51 -0.87 -1.53
C PHE A 49 22.44 0.24 -1.06
N SER A 50 23.48 -0.09 -0.27
CA SER A 50 24.45 0.90 0.21
C SER A 50 25.19 1.59 -0.94
N LYS A 51 25.60 0.83 -1.97
CA LYS A 51 26.24 1.39 -3.18
C LYS A 51 25.29 2.29 -3.95
N CYS A 52 24.02 1.91 -4.06
CA CYS A 52 23.00 2.73 -4.74
C CYS A 52 22.77 4.05 -3.99
N VAL A 53 22.61 4.03 -2.66
CA VAL A 53 22.39 5.25 -1.88
C VAL A 53 23.59 6.18 -2.00
N ALA A 54 24.81 5.68 -1.89
CA ALA A 54 26.02 6.48 -2.05
C ALA A 54 26.13 7.12 -3.44
N ALA A 55 25.72 6.41 -4.50
CA ALA A 55 25.84 6.87 -5.87
C ALA A 55 24.72 7.83 -6.30
N ASN A 56 23.50 7.68 -5.77
CA ASN A 56 22.30 8.38 -6.26
C ASN A 56 21.63 9.28 -5.21
N GLY A 57 22.02 9.17 -3.93
CA GLY A 57 21.34 9.80 -2.79
C GLY A 57 21.61 11.29 -2.56
N LEU A 58 22.37 11.95 -3.43
CA LEU A 58 22.73 13.37 -3.32
C LEU A 58 23.34 13.71 -1.93
N GLY A 59 24.38 12.97 -1.57
CA GLY A 59 25.12 13.13 -0.30
C GLY A 59 24.70 12.17 0.82
N LEU A 60 23.58 11.45 0.67
CA LEU A 60 23.19 10.40 1.62
C LEU A 60 24.17 9.23 1.59
N GLN A 61 24.37 8.60 2.74
CA GLN A 61 25.12 7.35 2.89
C GLN A 61 24.24 6.32 3.60
N ALA A 62 24.36 5.04 3.23
CA ALA A 62 23.66 3.96 3.90
C ALA A 62 24.66 3.01 4.56
N ILE A 63 24.61 2.96 5.89
CA ILE A 63 25.49 2.13 6.70
C ILE A 63 24.73 0.84 7.08
N SER A 64 25.31 -0.31 6.74
CA SER A 64 24.77 -1.61 7.16
C SER A 64 24.83 -1.75 8.68
N GLY A 65 23.75 -2.26 9.27
CA GLY A 65 23.70 -2.62 10.69
C GLY A 65 24.36 -3.97 10.98
N GLU A 66 24.18 -4.45 12.21
CA GLU A 66 24.72 -5.72 12.68
C GLU A 66 24.08 -6.96 12.03
N ASP A 67 22.86 -6.81 11.49
CA ASP A 67 22.13 -7.88 10.80
C ASP A 67 21.97 -7.57 9.29
N TYR A 68 21.54 -8.58 8.53
CA TYR A 68 21.34 -8.50 7.08
C TYR A 68 20.17 -7.60 6.64
N CYS A 69 19.34 -7.13 7.57
CA CYS A 69 18.12 -6.39 7.29
C CYS A 69 18.24 -4.91 7.62
N ARG A 70 18.98 -4.55 8.67
CA ARG A 70 19.05 -3.18 9.17
C ARG A 70 20.04 -2.37 8.35
N VAL A 71 19.61 -1.17 7.99
CA VAL A 71 20.47 -0.14 7.40
C VAL A 71 20.11 1.20 8.01
N VAL A 72 21.11 2.07 8.18
CA VAL A 72 20.90 3.45 8.62
C VAL A 72 21.29 4.37 7.49
N ILE A 73 20.33 5.13 6.97
CA ILE A 73 20.61 6.23 6.04
C ILE A 73 21.00 7.46 6.84
N GLN A 74 22.21 7.97 6.59
CA GLN A 74 22.77 9.16 7.21
C GLN A 74 22.84 10.31 6.23
N TYR A 75 22.51 11.49 6.73
CA TYR A 75 22.68 12.76 6.03
C TYR A 75 24.11 13.30 6.19
N PRO A 76 24.58 14.14 5.25
CA PRO A 76 25.80 14.92 5.44
C PRO A 76 25.79 15.69 6.77
N GLY A 77 26.93 15.75 7.46
CA GLY A 77 27.04 16.38 8.78
C GLY A 77 26.78 17.89 8.79
N ASP A 78 26.85 18.54 7.63
CA ASP A 78 26.52 19.96 7.39
C ASP A 78 25.04 20.17 7.02
N THR A 79 24.20 19.13 7.07
CA THR A 79 22.76 19.25 6.81
C THR A 79 22.08 20.04 7.90
N ASP A 80 21.46 21.16 7.51
CA ASP A 80 20.65 22.00 8.40
C ASP A 80 19.24 21.41 8.59
N SER A 81 18.98 20.88 9.79
CA SER A 81 17.65 20.40 10.20
C SER A 81 16.76 21.57 10.62
N LYS A 82 16.04 22.12 9.65
CA LYS A 82 15.22 23.34 9.82
C LYS A 82 13.93 23.12 10.61
N TRP A 83 13.50 21.88 10.77
CA TRP A 83 12.26 21.56 11.48
C TRP A 83 12.54 21.01 12.86
N LYS A 84 11.67 21.42 13.80
CA LYS A 84 11.69 20.95 15.17
C LYS A 84 10.37 20.27 15.49
N ASP A 85 10.42 19.17 16.21
CA ASP A 85 9.24 18.45 16.67
C ASP A 85 8.39 19.38 17.56
N PRO A 86 7.11 19.60 17.26
CA PRO A 86 6.28 20.54 18.04
C PRO A 86 6.05 20.13 19.49
N LYS A 87 6.25 18.85 19.84
CA LYS A 87 6.07 18.32 21.19
C LYS A 87 7.37 18.36 21.98
N THR A 88 8.50 18.00 21.37
CA THR A 88 9.79 17.93 22.09
C THR A 88 10.67 19.16 21.89
N GLY A 89 10.46 19.93 20.81
CA GLY A 89 11.31 21.06 20.42
C GLY A 89 12.65 20.64 19.78
N GLU A 90 12.92 19.35 19.68
CA GLU A 90 14.16 18.81 19.12
C GLU A 90 14.16 18.88 17.60
N PRO A 91 15.30 19.17 16.95
CA PRO A 91 15.41 19.13 15.50
C PRO A 91 15.13 17.72 14.95
N GLU A 92 14.63 17.63 13.71
CA GLU A 92 14.52 16.34 13.02
C GLU A 92 15.91 15.67 12.96
N GLY A 93 15.96 14.37 13.25
CA GLY A 93 17.21 13.60 13.19
C GLY A 93 17.83 13.58 11.79
N LEU A 94 19.15 13.37 11.74
CA LEU A 94 19.93 13.26 10.49
C LEU A 94 20.27 11.81 10.11
N SER A 95 19.67 10.85 10.83
CA SER A 95 19.90 9.42 10.62
C SER A 95 18.58 8.67 10.77
N PHE A 96 18.28 7.80 9.80
CA PHE A 96 17.03 7.04 9.77
C PHE A 96 17.31 5.56 9.54
N GLU A 97 16.88 4.73 10.48
CA GLU A 97 16.99 3.28 10.38
C GLU A 97 15.85 2.71 9.53
N PHE A 98 16.18 1.78 8.65
CA PHE A 98 15.24 1.00 7.86
C PHE A 98 15.54 -0.49 7.97
N ASN A 99 14.48 -1.30 7.91
CA ASN A 99 14.57 -2.74 7.80
C ASN A 99 14.28 -3.15 6.35
N LEU A 100 15.32 -3.47 5.57
CA LEU A 100 15.22 -3.85 4.16
C LEU A 100 14.44 -5.15 3.96
N CYS A 101 14.52 -6.10 4.88
CA CYS A 101 13.75 -7.34 4.82
C CYS A 101 12.24 -7.05 4.94
N GLU A 102 11.84 -6.22 5.90
CA GLU A 102 10.45 -5.77 6.01
C GLU A 102 10.02 -4.95 4.79
N ALA A 103 10.89 -4.08 4.28
CA ALA A 103 10.61 -3.25 3.12
C ALA A 103 10.33 -4.10 1.88
N VAL A 104 11.27 -4.96 1.48
CA VAL A 104 11.12 -5.84 0.31
C VAL A 104 9.91 -6.76 0.47
N ALA A 105 9.75 -7.39 1.63
CA ALA A 105 8.63 -8.30 1.85
C ALA A 105 7.26 -7.59 1.82
N SER A 106 7.18 -6.35 2.30
CA SER A 106 5.93 -5.59 2.28
C SER A 106 5.65 -4.98 0.89
N TRP A 107 6.66 -4.47 0.20
CA TRP A 107 6.48 -3.91 -1.14
C TRP A 107 6.18 -4.97 -2.19
N GLU A 108 6.81 -6.14 -2.13
CA GLU A 108 6.48 -7.25 -3.01
C GLU A 108 5.06 -7.79 -2.74
N GLN A 109 4.60 -7.74 -1.49
CA GLN A 109 3.20 -8.02 -1.18
C GLN A 109 2.26 -7.00 -1.85
N VAL A 110 2.58 -5.71 -1.77
CA VAL A 110 1.78 -4.64 -2.42
C VAL A 110 1.73 -4.82 -3.93
N ARG A 111 2.88 -5.05 -4.59
CA ARG A 111 2.95 -5.25 -6.05
C ARG A 111 2.19 -6.47 -6.54
N LYS A 112 1.94 -7.43 -5.64
CA LYS A 112 1.19 -8.67 -5.92
C LYS A 112 -0.24 -8.59 -5.43
N SER A 113 -0.76 -7.44 -5.03
CA SER A 113 -2.11 -7.31 -4.46
C SER A 113 -2.86 -6.09 -4.98
N THR A 114 -4.17 -6.03 -4.77
CA THR A 114 -5.00 -4.85 -5.04
C THR A 114 -5.12 -4.03 -3.77
N THR A 115 -5.07 -2.71 -3.93
CA THR A 115 -5.13 -1.77 -2.80
C THR A 115 -6.48 -1.06 -2.72
N ILE A 116 -7.46 -1.45 -3.54
CA ILE A 116 -8.84 -0.97 -3.45
C ILE A 116 -9.62 -1.85 -2.45
N LEU A 117 -10.32 -1.20 -1.53
CA LEU A 117 -11.24 -1.86 -0.62
C LEU A 117 -12.49 -2.28 -1.40
N THR A 118 -12.90 -3.53 -1.23
CA THR A 118 -14.03 -4.12 -1.95
C THR A 118 -15.00 -4.80 -1.00
N LYS A 119 -16.21 -5.06 -1.48
CA LYS A 119 -17.18 -5.86 -0.75
C LYS A 119 -16.69 -7.30 -0.56
N GLU A 120 -16.09 -7.93 -1.57
CA GLU A 120 -15.55 -9.28 -1.43
C GLU A 120 -14.50 -9.38 -0.29
N TYR A 121 -13.69 -8.35 -0.09
CA TYR A 121 -12.73 -8.30 1.03
C TYR A 121 -13.41 -8.20 2.39
N ILE A 122 -14.48 -7.41 2.50
CA ILE A 122 -15.20 -7.24 3.77
C ILE A 122 -16.01 -8.51 4.10
N ASP A 123 -16.72 -9.07 3.11
CA ASP A 123 -17.44 -10.34 3.24
C ASP A 123 -16.50 -11.49 3.64
N ALA A 124 -15.23 -11.34 3.26
CA ALA A 124 -14.21 -12.30 3.61
C ALA A 124 -13.88 -12.27 5.12
N LEU A 125 -13.62 -11.10 5.68
CA LEU A 125 -13.14 -10.99 7.07
C LEU A 125 -14.11 -11.60 8.11
N PRO A 126 -13.59 -12.26 9.18
CA PRO A 126 -14.40 -12.59 10.35
C PRO A 126 -15.05 -11.32 10.91
N ASN A 127 -16.38 -11.29 11.02
CA ASN A 127 -17.15 -10.11 11.44
C ASN A 127 -16.81 -8.85 10.62
N GLY A 128 -16.41 -8.99 9.35
CA GLY A 128 -15.91 -7.87 8.54
C GLY A 128 -16.87 -6.68 8.48
N TRP A 129 -18.16 -6.91 8.35
CA TRP A 129 -19.15 -5.83 8.35
C TRP A 129 -19.33 -5.16 9.72
N GLU A 130 -19.25 -5.93 10.80
CA GLU A 130 -19.51 -5.44 12.17
C GLU A 130 -18.28 -4.76 12.78
N GLU A 131 -17.07 -5.25 12.46
CA GLU A 131 -15.82 -4.76 13.02
C GLU A 131 -15.01 -3.93 12.02
N TYR A 132 -14.77 -4.44 10.81
CA TYR A 132 -13.91 -3.79 9.83
C TYR A 132 -14.60 -2.60 9.18
N ALA A 133 -15.78 -2.80 8.57
CA ALA A 133 -16.52 -1.75 7.89
C ALA A 133 -16.93 -0.65 8.88
N TRP A 134 -17.34 -1.01 10.10
CA TRP A 134 -17.57 -0.04 11.17
C TRP A 134 -16.33 0.83 11.43
N ARG A 135 -15.15 0.23 11.66
CA ARG A 135 -13.94 1.00 12.00
C ARG A 135 -13.40 1.82 10.82
N ARG A 136 -13.44 1.28 9.61
CA ARG A 136 -12.76 1.83 8.43
C ARG A 136 -13.63 2.66 7.50
N ILE A 137 -14.94 2.49 7.55
CA ILE A 137 -15.87 3.18 6.63
C ILE A 137 -16.84 4.08 7.41
N ASN A 138 -17.29 3.64 8.58
CA ASN A 138 -18.47 4.20 9.23
C ASN A 138 -18.15 5.26 10.30
N LYS A 139 -18.15 6.52 9.86
CA LYS A 139 -18.17 7.69 10.75
C LYS A 139 -19.37 8.60 10.50
N GLY A 140 -20.37 8.13 9.77
CA GLY A 140 -21.64 8.82 9.54
C GLY A 140 -22.63 8.49 10.66
N ILE A 141 -23.43 9.48 11.07
CA ILE A 141 -24.48 9.30 12.09
C ILE A 141 -25.57 8.36 11.53
N LEU A 142 -25.89 8.49 10.25
CA LEU A 142 -26.94 7.69 9.58
C LEU A 142 -26.56 6.21 9.39
N LEU A 143 -25.25 5.91 9.38
CA LEU A 143 -24.75 4.55 9.21
C LEU A 143 -24.68 3.76 10.53
N ASN A 144 -24.82 4.41 11.70
CA ASN A 144 -24.95 3.81 13.05
C ASN A 144 -24.34 2.40 13.23
N LYS A 145 -23.01 2.28 13.18
CA LYS A 145 -22.29 0.99 13.34
C LYS A 145 -22.64 -0.12 12.37
N CYS A 146 -23.26 0.20 11.24
CA CYS A 146 -23.80 -0.74 10.28
C CYS A 146 -24.75 -1.74 10.95
N GLN A 147 -25.45 -1.34 12.02
CA GLN A 147 -26.48 -2.15 12.68
C GLN A 147 -27.55 -2.59 11.69
N ASN A 148 -27.93 -1.70 10.76
CA ASN A 148 -28.70 -2.05 9.58
C ASN A 148 -27.74 -2.36 8.42
N ARG A 149 -27.46 -3.66 8.22
CA ARG A 149 -26.55 -4.11 7.15
C ARG A 149 -27.03 -3.70 5.76
N THR A 150 -28.33 -3.78 5.48
CA THR A 150 -28.91 -3.42 4.17
C THR A 150 -28.66 -1.96 3.84
N LEU A 151 -28.94 -1.05 4.77
CA LEU A 151 -28.69 0.38 4.60
C LEU A 151 -27.20 0.69 4.42
N CYS A 152 -26.35 0.02 5.20
CA CYS A 152 -24.89 0.16 5.10
C CYS A 152 -24.39 -0.30 3.72
N MET A 153 -24.87 -1.45 3.22
CA MET A 153 -24.54 -1.92 1.87
C MET A 153 -25.01 -0.97 0.77
N GLU A 154 -26.25 -0.48 0.86
CA GLU A 154 -26.81 0.45 -0.14
C GLU A 154 -26.06 1.79 -0.19
N LYS A 155 -25.67 2.34 0.97
CA LYS A 155 -24.89 3.58 1.01
C LYS A 155 -23.47 3.41 0.51
N LEU A 156 -22.88 2.23 0.69
CA LEU A 156 -21.49 1.98 0.32
C LEU A 156 -21.31 1.43 -1.09
N SER A 157 -22.34 0.89 -1.73
CA SER A 157 -22.24 0.32 -3.09
C SER A 157 -21.71 1.31 -4.14
N LEU A 158 -21.86 2.62 -3.91
CA LEU A 158 -21.34 3.68 -4.78
C LEU A 158 -19.82 3.88 -4.68
N VAL A 159 -19.21 3.46 -3.57
CA VAL A 159 -17.78 3.67 -3.25
C VAL A 159 -17.02 2.38 -3.00
N LEU A 160 -17.73 1.27 -2.92
CA LEU A 160 -17.26 -0.05 -2.56
C LEU A 160 -17.65 -1.03 -3.67
N PRO A 161 -16.74 -1.30 -4.63
CA PRO A 161 -17.03 -2.22 -5.71
C PRO A 161 -17.13 -3.66 -5.19
N GLU A 162 -17.90 -4.48 -5.90
CA GLU A 162 -18.08 -5.90 -5.57
C GLU A 162 -16.74 -6.64 -5.58
N THR A 163 -15.99 -6.44 -6.67
CA THR A 163 -14.67 -7.02 -6.91
C THR A 163 -13.68 -5.91 -7.31
N PRO A 164 -12.37 -6.17 -7.25
CA PRO A 164 -11.35 -5.19 -7.56
C PRO A 164 -11.46 -4.68 -8.99
N PRO A 165 -11.62 -3.36 -9.17
CA PRO A 165 -11.74 -2.77 -10.50
C PRO A 165 -10.40 -2.78 -11.25
N TYR A 166 -9.29 -2.94 -10.53
CA TYR A 166 -7.93 -2.99 -11.06
C TYR A 166 -7.17 -4.19 -10.51
N THR A 167 -6.47 -4.88 -11.40
CA THR A 167 -5.65 -6.06 -11.07
C THR A 167 -4.19 -5.69 -10.92
N PRO A 168 -3.39 -6.52 -10.22
CA PRO A 168 -1.97 -6.25 -10.11
C PRO A 168 -1.27 -6.18 -11.47
N GLN A 169 -0.36 -5.21 -11.65
CA GLN A 169 0.42 -5.03 -12.89
C GLN A 169 -0.46 -4.96 -14.16
N GLN A 170 -1.62 -4.32 -14.05
CA GLN A 170 -2.53 -4.09 -15.17
C GLN A 170 -1.95 -3.09 -16.20
N PHE A 171 -1.11 -2.16 -15.76
CA PHE A 171 -0.56 -1.08 -16.58
C PHE A 171 0.97 -1.17 -16.66
N GLY A 172 1.56 -0.71 -17.77
CA GLY A 172 3.02 -0.75 -17.95
C GLY A 172 3.74 0.33 -17.14
N SER A 173 3.34 1.58 -17.32
CA SER A 173 4.06 2.74 -16.78
C SER A 173 3.13 3.72 -16.07
N CYS A 174 3.54 4.15 -14.87
CA CYS A 174 2.77 5.08 -14.06
C CYS A 174 3.60 6.26 -13.57
N ALA A 175 3.10 7.47 -13.78
CA ALA A 175 3.63 8.68 -13.16
C ALA A 175 2.77 9.04 -11.93
N VAL A 176 3.41 9.16 -10.76
CA VAL A 176 2.79 9.69 -9.55
C VAL A 176 3.24 11.14 -9.36
N VAL A 177 2.28 12.06 -9.48
CA VAL A 177 2.53 13.50 -9.44
C VAL A 177 2.09 14.05 -8.09
N GLY A 178 3.07 14.28 -7.21
CA GLY A 178 2.92 14.97 -5.95
C GLY A 178 2.69 16.47 -6.13
N ASN A 179 2.67 17.19 -5.02
CA ASN A 179 2.21 18.58 -4.99
C ASN A 179 3.32 19.62 -4.76
N SER A 180 4.59 19.21 -4.68
CA SER A 180 5.71 20.14 -4.39
C SER A 180 5.81 21.26 -5.42
N GLY A 181 6.12 22.47 -4.95
CA GLY A 181 6.49 23.60 -5.79
C GLY A 181 7.75 23.37 -6.63
N ASP A 182 8.54 22.34 -6.32
CA ASP A 182 9.70 21.95 -7.15
C ASP A 182 9.31 21.59 -8.59
N LEU A 183 8.06 21.19 -8.84
CA LEU A 183 7.54 20.96 -10.19
C LEU A 183 7.67 22.19 -11.08
N LEU A 184 7.59 23.41 -10.53
CA LEU A 184 7.71 24.64 -11.33
C LEU A 184 9.14 24.94 -11.82
N LYS A 185 10.13 24.15 -11.38
CA LYS A 185 11.54 24.35 -11.74
C LYS A 185 11.96 23.52 -12.96
N THR A 186 11.12 22.59 -13.42
CA THR A 186 11.44 21.70 -14.54
C THR A 186 10.17 21.36 -15.29
N LYS A 187 10.22 21.45 -16.62
CA LYS A 187 9.06 21.27 -17.49
C LYS A 187 8.82 19.79 -17.77
N PHE A 188 8.30 19.07 -16.77
CA PHE A 188 8.03 17.63 -16.86
C PHE A 188 6.73 17.29 -17.62
N GLY A 189 5.97 18.28 -18.12
CA GLY A 189 4.60 18.06 -18.58
C GLY A 189 4.46 17.02 -19.69
N ASP A 190 5.26 17.14 -20.74
CA ASP A 190 5.23 16.20 -21.87
C ASP A 190 5.71 14.80 -21.47
N GLU A 191 6.70 14.72 -20.58
CA GLU A 191 7.19 13.44 -20.05
C GLU A 191 6.11 12.75 -19.21
N ILE A 192 5.46 13.47 -18.29
CA ILE A 192 4.35 12.94 -17.47
C ILE A 192 3.21 12.42 -18.35
N ASP A 193 2.86 13.17 -19.40
CA ASP A 193 1.80 12.78 -20.32
C ASP A 193 2.16 11.56 -21.21
N SER A 194 3.42 11.13 -21.24
CA SER A 194 3.84 9.93 -21.97
C SER A 194 3.50 8.60 -21.26
N TYR A 195 3.26 8.61 -19.94
CA TYR A 195 2.98 7.40 -19.16
C TYR A 195 1.57 6.85 -19.44
N ASP A 196 1.38 5.54 -19.32
CA ASP A 196 0.06 4.90 -19.52
C ASP A 196 -0.98 5.45 -18.53
N VAL A 197 -0.54 5.69 -17.29
CA VAL A 197 -1.36 6.14 -16.17
C VAL A 197 -0.70 7.32 -15.47
N VAL A 198 -1.49 8.35 -15.17
CA VAL A 198 -1.05 9.48 -14.33
C VAL A 198 -1.92 9.55 -13.09
N ILE A 199 -1.27 9.50 -11.93
CA ILE A 199 -1.89 9.54 -10.61
C ILE A 199 -1.58 10.87 -9.94
N ARG A 200 -2.62 11.64 -9.67
CA ARG A 200 -2.54 12.96 -9.02
C ARG A 200 -3.04 12.91 -7.59
N GLU A 201 -2.78 13.97 -6.82
CA GLU A 201 -3.11 13.98 -5.40
C GLU A 201 -3.93 15.19 -4.96
N ASN A 202 -5.00 14.91 -4.21
CA ASN A 202 -5.79 15.92 -3.52
C ASN A 202 -6.32 16.99 -4.51
N GLY A 203 -6.51 18.23 -4.04
CA GLY A 203 -6.99 19.35 -4.85
C GLY A 203 -5.91 20.04 -5.70
N ALA A 204 -4.99 19.28 -6.30
CA ALA A 204 -3.92 19.85 -7.12
C ALA A 204 -4.41 20.10 -8.56
N PRO A 205 -4.42 21.36 -9.03
CA PRO A 205 -4.94 21.74 -10.34
C PRO A 205 -3.96 21.43 -11.47
N ILE A 206 -4.49 21.22 -12.66
CA ILE A 206 -3.70 21.05 -13.89
C ILE A 206 -3.63 22.37 -14.68
N GLN A 207 -4.76 23.07 -14.76
CA GLN A 207 -4.89 24.32 -15.48
C GLN A 207 -3.83 25.34 -15.03
N ASN A 208 -3.22 26.03 -16.00
CA ASN A 208 -2.11 26.97 -15.85
C ASN A 208 -0.75 26.36 -15.48
N TYR A 209 -0.66 25.04 -15.28
CA TYR A 209 0.60 24.35 -14.92
C TYR A 209 0.97 23.22 -15.88
N THR A 210 0.27 23.10 -17.01
CA THR A 210 0.37 21.96 -17.95
C THR A 210 1.78 21.69 -18.43
N GLU A 211 2.58 22.73 -18.67
CA GLU A 211 3.99 22.60 -19.08
C GLU A 211 4.86 21.91 -18.02
N TYR A 212 4.48 22.00 -16.75
CA TYR A 212 5.22 21.43 -15.61
C TYR A 212 4.65 20.11 -15.13
N VAL A 213 3.33 19.94 -15.18
CA VAL A 213 2.63 18.81 -14.55
C VAL A 213 1.84 17.94 -15.52
N GLY A 214 1.83 18.27 -16.81
CA GLY A 214 1.10 17.55 -17.86
C GLY A 214 -0.40 17.84 -17.82
N THR A 215 -1.14 17.22 -18.74
CA THR A 215 -2.59 17.34 -18.90
C THR A 215 -3.32 16.05 -18.55
N LYS A 216 -2.66 14.89 -18.62
CA LYS A 216 -3.27 13.57 -18.39
C LYS A 216 -3.60 13.37 -16.91
N SER A 217 -4.79 12.87 -16.61
CA SER A 217 -5.19 12.42 -15.27
C SER A 217 -6.00 11.15 -15.41
N THR A 218 -5.51 10.05 -14.83
CA THR A 218 -6.23 8.77 -14.82
C THR A 218 -6.84 8.50 -13.46
N PHE A 219 -6.08 8.80 -12.41
CA PHE A 219 -6.47 8.58 -11.02
C PHE A 219 -6.16 9.79 -10.17
N ARG A 220 -6.98 10.00 -9.14
CA ARG A 220 -6.70 11.00 -8.12
C ARG A 220 -6.87 10.44 -6.71
N LEU A 221 -5.79 10.45 -5.95
CA LEU A 221 -5.81 10.01 -4.56
C LEU A 221 -6.18 11.16 -3.62
N LEU A 222 -7.20 10.96 -2.77
CA LEU A 222 -7.77 12.00 -1.93
C LEU A 222 -7.53 11.72 -0.44
N ASN A 223 -6.95 12.71 0.25
CA ASN A 223 -7.01 12.77 1.71
C ASN A 223 -8.41 13.17 2.20
N ARG A 224 -8.60 13.15 3.53
CA ARG A 224 -9.89 13.50 4.16
C ARG A 224 -10.36 14.92 3.85
N GLY A 225 -9.44 15.88 3.76
CA GLY A 225 -9.79 17.27 3.45
C GLY A 225 -10.34 17.42 2.05
N SER A 226 -9.63 16.87 1.05
CA SER A 226 -10.06 16.90 -0.35
C SER A 226 -11.30 16.05 -0.61
N ALA A 227 -11.43 14.89 0.03
CA ALA A 227 -12.64 14.07 -0.08
C ALA A 227 -13.91 14.78 0.45
N LYS A 228 -13.77 15.74 1.38
CA LYS A 228 -14.90 16.56 1.85
C LYS A 228 -15.31 17.66 0.87
N ALA A 229 -14.48 17.96 -0.12
CA ALA A 229 -14.73 18.95 -1.16
C ALA A 229 -14.71 18.26 -2.54
N LEU A 230 -15.39 17.11 -2.62
CA LEU A 230 -15.37 16.25 -3.81
C LEU A 230 -15.94 16.97 -5.03
N ASP A 231 -16.99 17.76 -4.82
CA ASP A 231 -17.62 18.67 -5.77
C ASP A 231 -16.61 19.62 -6.45
N LYS A 232 -15.60 20.08 -5.72
CA LYS A 232 -14.55 20.96 -6.27
C LYS A 232 -13.43 20.18 -6.92
N VAL A 233 -13.14 18.98 -6.40
CA VAL A 233 -12.09 18.12 -6.92
C VAL A 233 -12.43 17.61 -8.32
N VAL A 234 -13.67 17.21 -8.56
CA VAL A 234 -14.11 16.69 -9.87
C VAL A 234 -14.00 17.72 -10.99
N GLU A 235 -14.06 19.02 -10.66
CA GLU A 235 -13.89 20.11 -11.64
C GLU A 235 -12.42 20.39 -11.98
N LEU A 236 -11.46 19.75 -11.30
CA LEU A 236 -10.03 19.90 -11.62
C LEU A 236 -9.60 19.10 -12.86
N ASP A 237 -10.39 18.09 -13.23
CA ASP A 237 -10.25 17.33 -14.47
C ASP A 237 -11.38 17.72 -15.43
N GLU A 238 -11.06 18.49 -16.47
CA GLU A 238 -12.03 18.94 -17.47
C GLU A 238 -12.74 17.77 -18.17
N THR A 239 -12.10 16.59 -18.23
CA THR A 239 -12.70 15.40 -18.84
C THR A 239 -13.71 14.70 -17.94
N LYS A 240 -13.65 14.94 -16.63
CA LYS A 240 -14.44 14.28 -15.57
C LYS A 240 -14.40 12.75 -15.66
N LYS A 241 -13.26 12.21 -16.07
CA LYS A 241 -13.04 10.76 -16.27
C LYS A 241 -12.10 10.15 -15.24
N GLU A 242 -11.38 10.96 -14.46
CA GLU A 242 -10.49 10.43 -13.44
C GLU A 242 -11.24 9.56 -12.42
N ALA A 243 -10.66 8.43 -12.03
CA ALA A 243 -11.16 7.63 -10.92
C ALA A 243 -10.60 8.18 -9.60
N LEU A 244 -11.49 8.41 -8.64
CA LEU A 244 -11.19 9.06 -7.36
C LEU A 244 -10.97 8.01 -6.28
N ILE A 245 -9.76 7.93 -5.76
CA ILE A 245 -9.38 6.96 -4.74
C ILE A 245 -9.34 7.66 -3.38
N VAL A 246 -10.22 7.29 -2.47
CA VAL A 246 -10.37 7.93 -1.16
C VAL A 246 -9.62 7.12 -0.11
N LYS A 247 -8.57 7.71 0.48
CA LYS A 247 -7.74 7.07 1.52
C LYS A 247 -8.43 6.90 2.88
N THR A 248 -9.56 7.58 3.10
CA THR A 248 -10.19 7.74 4.43
C THR A 248 -11.58 7.11 4.52
N THR A 249 -12.23 7.25 5.68
CA THR A 249 -13.63 6.86 5.90
C THR A 249 -14.57 7.78 5.14
N ILE A 250 -15.70 7.25 4.69
CA ILE A 250 -16.78 8.05 4.11
C ILE A 250 -17.70 8.57 5.22
N HIS A 251 -18.22 9.78 5.03
CA HIS A 251 -19.18 10.43 5.94
C HIS A 251 -20.52 10.66 5.22
N ASP A 252 -21.57 10.94 5.99
CA ASP A 252 -22.92 11.18 5.43
C ASP A 252 -22.92 12.29 4.38
N ILE A 253 -22.17 13.38 4.61
CA ILE A 253 -22.01 14.48 3.66
C ILE A 253 -21.36 14.00 2.36
N MET A 254 -20.35 13.14 2.42
CA MET A 254 -19.70 12.60 1.21
C MET A 254 -20.66 11.69 0.43
N ASN A 255 -21.41 10.82 1.12
CA ASN A 255 -22.43 9.98 0.49
C ASN A 255 -23.52 10.83 -0.17
N GLN A 256 -23.94 11.91 0.48
CA GLN A 256 -24.92 12.83 -0.07
C GLN A 256 -24.37 13.52 -1.32
N MET A 257 -23.15 14.06 -1.28
CA MET A 257 -22.50 14.66 -2.44
C MET A 257 -22.42 13.69 -3.63
N ILE A 258 -21.99 12.45 -3.40
CA ILE A 258 -21.88 11.44 -4.47
C ILE A 258 -23.26 11.10 -5.08
N ARG A 259 -24.35 11.16 -4.30
CA ARG A 259 -25.70 10.84 -4.77
C ARG A 259 -26.42 12.01 -5.44
N GLU A 260 -26.24 13.22 -4.92
CA GLU A 260 -27.05 14.38 -5.27
C GLU A 260 -26.35 15.33 -6.25
N ILE A 261 -25.01 15.31 -6.29
CA ILE A 261 -24.22 16.07 -7.27
C ILE A 261 -23.96 15.13 -8.46
N PRO A 262 -24.02 15.60 -9.71
CA PRO A 262 -23.77 14.79 -10.90
C PRO A 262 -22.28 14.42 -11.06
N ILE A 263 -21.70 13.75 -10.06
CA ILE A 263 -20.35 13.21 -10.08
C ILE A 263 -20.39 11.89 -10.84
N THR A 264 -19.95 11.92 -12.09
CA THR A 264 -19.86 10.72 -12.95
C THR A 264 -18.57 9.93 -12.76
N ASN A 265 -17.60 10.51 -12.05
CA ASN A 265 -16.33 9.88 -11.74
C ASN A 265 -16.55 8.62 -10.89
N PRO A 266 -15.88 7.49 -11.21
CA PRO A 266 -15.80 6.36 -10.28
C PRO A 266 -15.14 6.81 -8.97
N VAL A 267 -15.75 6.47 -7.84
CA VAL A 267 -15.19 6.74 -6.51
C VAL A 267 -14.92 5.41 -5.83
N TYR A 268 -13.72 5.21 -5.31
CA TYR A 268 -13.34 3.97 -4.63
C TYR A 268 -12.66 4.26 -3.30
N LEU A 269 -12.84 3.36 -2.33
CA LEU A 269 -12.09 3.41 -1.08
C LEU A 269 -10.77 2.67 -1.20
N MET A 270 -9.69 3.25 -0.68
CA MET A 270 -8.42 2.54 -0.56
C MET A 270 -8.45 1.60 0.66
N LEU A 271 -7.95 0.39 0.48
CA LEU A 271 -7.74 -0.57 1.56
C LEU A 271 -6.79 -0.02 2.63
N GLY A 272 -7.00 -0.45 3.88
CA GLY A 272 -6.13 -0.08 5.01
C GLY A 272 -4.71 -0.65 4.92
N THR A 273 -3.84 -0.15 5.79
CA THR A 273 -2.39 -0.05 5.58
C THR A 273 -1.62 -1.38 5.55
N SER A 274 -0.95 -1.64 4.42
CA SER A 274 0.15 -2.61 4.27
C SER A 274 1.37 -2.27 5.15
N PHE A 275 1.66 -0.97 5.33
CA PHE A 275 2.86 -0.45 6.01
C PHE A 275 2.62 0.08 7.44
N GLY A 276 1.47 -0.23 8.04
CA GLY A 276 1.09 0.29 9.37
C GLY A 276 1.05 1.83 9.43
N SER A 277 1.38 2.39 10.60
CA SER A 277 1.37 3.84 10.86
C SER A 277 2.48 4.63 10.17
N SER A 278 3.44 3.96 9.51
CA SER A 278 4.60 4.58 8.85
C SER A 278 4.23 5.27 7.53
N ALA A 279 3.09 4.94 6.90
CA ALA A 279 2.65 5.49 5.62
C ALA A 279 1.49 6.52 5.72
N LYS A 280 1.74 7.67 6.35
CA LYS A 280 0.69 8.68 6.63
C LYS A 280 0.38 9.64 5.47
N GLY A 281 1.32 9.95 4.58
CA GLY A 281 1.13 10.90 3.49
C GLY A 281 0.17 10.42 2.38
N THR A 282 -0.44 11.35 1.62
CA THR A 282 -1.14 11.01 0.37
C THR A 282 -0.13 10.46 -0.64
N GLY A 283 0.97 11.20 -0.87
CA GLY A 283 2.25 10.75 -1.45
C GLY A 283 2.49 9.26 -1.48
N LEU A 284 2.86 8.73 -0.32
CA LEU A 284 3.23 7.33 -0.19
C LEU A 284 2.07 6.36 -0.46
N LYS A 285 0.82 6.78 -0.26
CA LYS A 285 -0.34 5.96 -0.65
C LYS A 285 -0.60 5.98 -2.14
N ALA A 286 -0.27 7.06 -2.84
CA ALA A 286 -0.35 7.09 -4.30
C ALA A 286 0.71 6.16 -4.89
N LEU A 287 1.92 6.15 -4.32
CA LEU A 287 2.95 5.16 -4.66
C LEU A 287 2.52 3.73 -4.34
N GLU A 288 1.87 3.48 -3.19
CA GLU A 288 1.32 2.15 -2.86
C GLU A 288 0.27 1.69 -3.87
N PHE A 289 -0.62 2.58 -4.29
CA PHE A 289 -1.61 2.28 -5.33
C PHE A 289 -0.95 2.05 -6.70
N ALA A 290 -0.03 2.93 -7.12
CA ALA A 290 0.72 2.79 -8.37
C ALA A 290 1.48 1.47 -8.43
N LEU A 291 2.29 1.17 -7.41
CA LEU A 291 3.07 -0.07 -7.33
C LEU A 291 2.19 -1.32 -7.34
N SER A 292 0.94 -1.20 -6.88
CA SER A 292 0.00 -2.32 -6.93
C SER A 292 -0.49 -2.60 -8.35
N ILE A 293 -0.65 -1.60 -9.21
CA ILE A 293 -1.29 -1.76 -10.53
C ILE A 293 -0.34 -1.59 -11.73
N CYS A 294 0.92 -1.19 -11.52
CA CYS A 294 1.86 -0.84 -12.58
C CYS A 294 3.15 -1.67 -12.56
N ASP A 295 3.75 -1.91 -13.73
CA ASP A 295 5.07 -2.55 -13.83
C ASP A 295 6.19 -1.62 -13.38
N SER A 296 6.12 -0.35 -13.77
CA SER A 296 7.08 0.72 -13.46
C SER A 296 6.39 1.97 -12.91
N VAL A 297 7.06 2.65 -11.98
CA VAL A 297 6.52 3.84 -11.31
C VAL A 297 7.59 4.93 -11.22
N ASP A 298 7.24 6.11 -11.72
CA ASP A 298 8.07 7.31 -11.66
C ASP A 298 7.38 8.36 -10.81
N MET A 299 8.14 9.05 -9.96
CA MET A 299 7.60 10.02 -9.01
C MET A 299 8.09 11.44 -9.30
N TYR A 300 7.14 12.37 -9.34
CA TYR A 300 7.36 13.80 -9.65
C TYR A 300 6.75 14.64 -8.54
N GLY A 301 7.34 15.81 -8.25
CA GLY A 301 6.74 16.75 -7.28
C GLY A 301 6.74 16.26 -5.84
N PHE A 302 7.75 15.45 -5.49
CA PHE A 302 8.09 15.13 -4.11
C PHE A 302 9.35 15.89 -3.72
N THR A 303 9.36 16.52 -2.55
CA THR A 303 10.54 17.25 -2.06
C THR A 303 11.60 16.25 -1.59
N VAL A 304 12.63 16.05 -2.42
CA VAL A 304 13.67 15.02 -2.25
C VAL A 304 15.09 15.54 -2.46
N ASP A 305 15.24 16.76 -2.99
CA ASP A 305 16.54 17.37 -3.23
C ASP A 305 17.08 18.07 -1.97
N PRO A 306 18.41 18.06 -1.75
CA PRO A 306 19.04 18.81 -0.66
C PRO A 306 18.84 20.33 -0.83
N GLY A 307 19.10 21.07 0.24
CA GLY A 307 19.06 22.54 0.20
C GLY A 307 17.66 23.16 0.17
N TYR A 308 16.62 22.34 0.34
CA TYR A 308 15.25 22.82 0.43
C TYR A 308 15.08 23.87 1.55
N LYS A 309 14.37 24.95 1.25
CA LYS A 309 14.18 26.07 2.18
C LYS A 309 12.78 26.11 2.76
N GLU A 310 11.76 25.92 1.95
CA GLU A 310 10.38 26.13 2.37
C GLU A 310 9.43 25.17 1.68
N TRP A 311 8.50 24.61 2.46
CA TRP A 311 7.44 23.78 1.93
C TRP A 311 6.41 24.55 1.11
N THR A 312 6.41 24.32 -0.20
CA THR A 312 5.50 24.98 -1.14
C THR A 312 4.74 23.96 -1.96
N ARG A 313 3.55 24.36 -2.39
CA ARG A 313 2.83 23.65 -3.45
C ARG A 313 2.96 24.44 -4.72
N TYR A 314 2.99 23.77 -5.87
CA TYR A 314 3.09 24.47 -7.16
C TYR A 314 1.89 25.39 -7.46
N PHE A 315 0.79 25.24 -6.71
CA PHE A 315 -0.46 25.97 -6.92
C PHE A 315 -0.92 26.80 -5.71
N SER A 316 -0.06 26.98 -4.70
CA SER A 316 -0.40 27.82 -3.56
C SER A 316 0.83 28.54 -3.01
N GLU A 317 0.58 29.66 -2.32
CA GLU A 317 1.63 30.34 -1.57
C GLU A 317 2.34 29.41 -0.57
N SER A 318 3.59 29.78 -0.26
CA SER A 318 4.41 29.08 0.72
C SER A 318 3.71 29.00 2.06
N ARG A 319 3.53 27.78 2.55
CA ARG A 319 3.10 27.55 3.92
C ARG A 319 4.33 27.09 4.65
N LYS A 320 5.00 28.00 5.39
CA LYS A 320 6.14 27.69 6.28
C LYS A 320 5.96 26.28 6.84
N GLY A 321 6.77 25.36 6.35
CA GLY A 321 6.46 23.94 6.47
C GLY A 321 7.71 23.09 6.51
N HIS A 322 7.48 21.81 6.75
CA HIS A 322 8.50 20.82 7.07
C HIS A 322 9.40 20.50 5.86
N THR A 323 10.72 20.42 6.07
CA THR A 323 11.63 19.68 5.19
C THR A 323 11.64 18.23 5.67
N PRO A 324 10.98 17.27 5.00
CA PRO A 324 10.85 15.93 5.56
C PRO A 324 12.11 15.10 5.30
N LEU A 325 13.12 15.20 6.17
CA LEU A 325 14.34 14.40 6.04
C LEU A 325 14.03 12.90 6.12
N HIS A 326 13.11 12.48 6.98
CA HIS A 326 12.65 11.10 6.97
C HIS A 326 12.04 10.70 5.62
N GLY A 327 11.23 11.59 5.03
CA GLY A 327 10.58 11.35 3.74
C GLY A 327 11.59 11.18 2.61
N ARG A 328 12.58 12.07 2.51
CA ARG A 328 13.66 11.98 1.53
C ARG A 328 14.47 10.68 1.68
N ALA A 329 14.81 10.30 2.91
CA ALA A 329 15.52 9.03 3.15
C ALA A 329 14.68 7.82 2.75
N TYR A 330 13.37 7.84 3.05
CA TYR A 330 12.44 6.78 2.68
C TYR A 330 12.27 6.65 1.16
N TYR A 331 12.11 7.75 0.44
CA TYR A 331 12.01 7.71 -1.03
C TYR A 331 13.33 7.25 -1.66
N GLN A 332 14.48 7.64 -1.10
CA GLN A 332 15.77 7.12 -1.54
C GLN A 332 15.90 5.61 -1.33
N MET A 333 15.37 5.09 -0.22
CA MET A 333 15.28 3.65 0.00
C MET A 333 14.41 2.99 -1.08
N MET A 334 13.24 3.56 -1.40
CA MET A 334 12.37 3.00 -2.45
C MET A 334 13.05 3.00 -3.82
N GLU A 335 13.75 4.07 -4.19
CA GLU A 335 14.53 4.14 -5.44
C GLU A 335 15.61 3.07 -5.49
N CYS A 336 16.38 2.91 -4.41
CA CYS A 336 17.46 1.93 -4.34
C CYS A 336 17.02 0.48 -4.16
N LEU A 337 15.73 0.23 -3.90
CA LEU A 337 15.11 -1.08 -4.00
C LEU A 337 14.49 -1.33 -5.40
N GLY A 338 14.63 -0.39 -6.34
CA GLY A 338 14.09 -0.51 -7.69
C GLY A 338 12.57 -0.38 -7.77
N LEU A 339 11.93 0.21 -6.76
CA LEU A 339 10.48 0.38 -6.72
C LEU A 339 10.03 1.60 -7.50
N VAL A 340 10.77 2.70 -7.40
CA VAL A 340 10.40 3.97 -8.04
C VAL A 340 11.61 4.63 -8.68
N LYS A 341 11.40 5.43 -9.72
CA LYS A 341 12.40 6.38 -10.22
C LYS A 341 12.04 7.80 -9.79
N ILE A 342 13.00 8.48 -9.17
CA ILE A 342 12.78 9.84 -8.64
C ILE A 342 13.11 10.87 -9.72
N HIS A 343 12.14 11.73 -10.01
CA HIS A 343 12.32 12.93 -10.81
C HIS A 343 12.20 14.17 -9.95
N SER A 344 13.19 15.03 -10.05
CA SER A 344 13.32 16.26 -9.28
C SER A 344 14.15 17.27 -10.07
N PRO A 345 14.23 18.55 -9.66
CA PRO A 345 15.06 19.53 -10.36
C PRO A 345 16.53 19.11 -10.50
N MET A 346 17.11 18.42 -9.50
CA MET A 346 18.47 17.86 -9.58
C MET A 346 18.55 16.51 -10.31
N ARG A 347 17.41 15.91 -10.66
CA ARG A 347 17.28 14.61 -11.34
C ARG A 347 16.32 14.72 -12.54
N GLY A 348 16.38 15.83 -13.27
CA GLY A 348 15.42 16.15 -14.33
C GLY A 348 15.72 15.53 -15.69
N ASP A 349 16.81 14.74 -15.81
CA ASP A 349 17.12 13.99 -17.03
C ASP A 349 16.27 12.71 -17.11
N PRO A 350 15.34 12.60 -18.09
CA PRO A 350 14.51 11.42 -18.27
C PRO A 350 15.36 10.17 -18.57
N GLY A 351 16.52 10.34 -19.20
CA GLY A 351 17.46 9.28 -19.53
C GLY A 351 18.35 8.82 -18.37
N ARG A 352 18.22 9.43 -17.17
CA ARG A 352 19.07 9.11 -16.02
C ARG A 352 18.99 7.63 -15.66
N VAL A 353 20.15 6.98 -15.70
CA VAL A 353 20.33 5.60 -15.22
C VAL A 353 20.65 5.63 -13.72
N ILE A 354 19.87 4.92 -12.92
CA ILE A 354 20.12 4.75 -11.49
C ILE A 354 21.20 3.69 -11.31
N LYS A 355 22.32 4.05 -10.71
CA LYS A 355 23.46 3.14 -10.54
C LYS A 355 23.19 2.14 -9.40
N TRP A 356 23.64 0.90 -9.56
CA TRP A 356 23.61 -0.15 -8.54
C TRP A 356 22.20 -0.60 -8.10
N LEU A 357 21.20 -0.46 -8.96
CA LEU A 357 19.89 -1.07 -8.69
C LEU A 357 20.01 -2.60 -8.60
N PRO A 358 19.29 -3.24 -7.66
CA PRO A 358 19.22 -4.69 -7.59
C PRO A 358 18.52 -5.24 -8.83
N THR A 359 18.95 -6.41 -9.30
CA THR A 359 18.25 -7.11 -10.39
C THR A 359 16.95 -7.72 -9.87
N LYS A 360 16.06 -8.11 -10.80
CA LYS A 360 14.81 -8.81 -10.45
C LYS A 360 15.10 -10.09 -9.66
N GLU A 361 16.11 -10.85 -10.06
CA GLU A 361 16.53 -12.09 -9.39
C GLU A 361 17.03 -11.81 -7.96
N THR A 362 17.74 -10.69 -7.77
CA THR A 362 18.21 -10.28 -6.45
C THR A 362 17.03 -9.93 -5.53
N ILE A 363 16.05 -9.16 -6.04
CA ILE A 363 14.84 -8.81 -5.28
C ILE A 363 14.02 -10.05 -4.96
N GLU A 364 13.81 -10.96 -5.91
CA GLU A 364 13.03 -12.18 -5.69
C GLU A 364 13.69 -13.10 -4.66
N ALA A 365 15.01 -13.31 -4.75
CA ALA A 365 15.75 -14.10 -3.77
C ALA A 365 15.73 -13.46 -2.38
N ALA A 366 15.95 -12.14 -2.29
CA ALA A 366 15.90 -11.42 -1.03
C ALA A 366 14.48 -11.38 -0.43
N TRP A 367 13.44 -11.29 -1.26
CA TRP A 367 12.05 -11.38 -0.81
C TRP A 367 11.75 -12.75 -0.18
N VAL A 368 12.11 -13.85 -0.86
CA VAL A 368 11.92 -15.21 -0.32
C VAL A 368 12.69 -15.39 0.99
N ALA A 369 13.94 -14.92 1.05
CA ALA A 369 14.75 -14.94 2.25
C ALA A 369 14.13 -14.13 3.39
N ALA A 370 13.63 -12.92 3.09
CA ALA A 370 12.98 -12.03 4.06
C ALA A 370 11.69 -12.63 4.62
N GLU A 371 10.85 -13.26 3.79
CA GLU A 371 9.64 -13.97 4.24
C GLU A 371 9.98 -15.08 5.24
N LYS A 372 11.01 -15.89 4.97
CA LYS A 372 11.52 -16.93 5.89
C LYS A 372 12.04 -16.34 7.19
N LEU A 373 12.87 -15.31 7.11
CA LEU A 373 13.50 -14.68 8.27
C LEU A 373 12.48 -14.00 9.18
N LEU A 374 11.49 -13.32 8.60
CA LEU A 374 10.37 -12.69 9.33
C LEU A 374 9.34 -13.70 9.82
N ARG A 375 9.52 -15.00 9.52
CA ARG A 375 8.60 -16.10 9.87
C ARG A 375 7.16 -15.81 9.44
N ARG A 376 6.99 -15.18 8.27
CA ARG A 376 5.66 -14.87 7.77
C ARG A 376 4.92 -16.19 7.44
N PRO A 377 3.62 -16.31 7.75
CA PRO A 377 2.83 -17.49 7.45
C PRO A 377 2.91 -17.86 5.96
N GLY A 378 3.26 -19.12 5.65
CA GLY A 378 3.47 -19.59 4.29
C GLY A 378 4.91 -19.41 3.77
N ALA A 379 5.82 -18.83 4.57
CA ALA A 379 7.21 -18.66 4.17
C ALA A 379 7.90 -20.01 3.89
N GLY A 380 8.41 -20.13 2.66
CA GLY A 380 9.09 -21.34 2.16
C GLY A 380 8.20 -22.56 1.92
N SER A 381 6.87 -22.39 1.90
CA SER A 381 5.98 -23.45 1.39
C SER A 381 5.92 -23.43 -0.14
N SER A 382 5.70 -24.58 -0.76
CA SER A 382 5.38 -24.70 -2.20
C SER A 382 4.00 -24.14 -2.58
N GLY A 383 3.26 -23.58 -1.61
CA GLY A 383 1.91 -23.07 -1.78
C GLY A 383 1.63 -21.95 -0.77
N PRO A 384 1.88 -20.69 -1.14
CA PRO A 384 1.55 -19.52 -0.30
C PRO A 384 0.10 -19.59 0.19
N LEU A 385 -0.76 -20.06 -0.73
CA LEU A 385 -2.11 -20.67 -0.70
C LEU A 385 -2.69 -21.13 0.65
N SER A 386 -1.94 -22.03 1.30
CA SER A 386 -2.50 -23.02 2.24
C SER A 386 -2.86 -22.47 3.62
N THR A 387 -2.35 -21.28 3.96
CA THR A 387 -2.58 -20.63 5.26
C THR A 387 -3.76 -19.65 5.26
N CYS A 388 -4.42 -19.45 4.10
CA CYS A 388 -5.53 -18.52 3.98
C CYS A 388 -6.78 -18.97 4.75
N THR A 389 -7.18 -18.17 5.74
CA THR A 389 -8.40 -18.39 6.53
C THR A 389 -9.67 -18.22 5.69
N MET A 390 -9.60 -17.49 4.57
CA MET A 390 -10.72 -17.26 3.67
C MET A 390 -11.15 -18.46 2.87
N ILE A 391 -10.18 -19.21 2.36
CA ILE A 391 -10.42 -20.45 1.59
C ILE A 391 -11.08 -21.49 2.51
N LYS A 392 -10.57 -21.66 3.73
CA LYS A 392 -11.11 -22.59 4.74
C LYS A 392 -12.55 -22.31 5.16
N LYS A 393 -13.02 -21.06 5.06
CA LYS A 393 -14.41 -20.69 5.38
C LYS A 393 -15.36 -20.89 4.19
N ARG A 394 -14.89 -20.76 2.95
CA ARG A 394 -15.69 -21.01 1.75
C ARG A 394 -16.13 -22.48 1.64
N GLU A 395 -15.29 -23.43 2.07
CA GLU A 395 -15.65 -24.86 2.13
C GLU A 395 -16.77 -25.17 3.14
N LYS A 396 -16.92 -24.34 4.18
CA LYS A 396 -17.95 -24.51 5.22
C LYS A 396 -19.28 -23.82 4.89
N GLY A 397 -19.29 -22.88 3.93
CA GLY A 397 -20.51 -22.32 3.34
C GLY A 397 -21.00 -23.20 2.20
N LYS A 398 -22.31 -23.49 2.12
CA LYS A 398 -22.86 -24.31 1.02
C LYS A 398 -22.48 -23.71 -0.33
N ALA A 399 -21.77 -24.49 -1.15
CA ALA A 399 -21.52 -24.13 -2.55
C ALA A 399 -22.86 -23.97 -3.31
N PRO A 400 -23.04 -22.91 -4.12
CA PRO A 400 -24.24 -22.75 -4.91
C PRO A 400 -24.34 -23.89 -5.94
N LYS A 401 -25.54 -24.49 -6.06
CA LYS A 401 -25.78 -25.62 -6.97
C LYS A 401 -25.57 -25.19 -8.42
N ARG A 402 -24.66 -25.89 -9.10
CA ARG A 402 -24.18 -25.66 -10.47
C ARG A 402 -25.28 -25.60 -11.54
N SER A 403 -26.46 -26.16 -11.27
CA SER A 403 -27.57 -26.27 -12.22
C SER A 403 -28.41 -24.99 -12.39
N VAL A 404 -28.13 -23.91 -11.66
CA VAL A 404 -28.98 -22.70 -11.61
C VAL A 404 -28.32 -21.47 -12.28
N VAL A 405 -27.08 -21.60 -12.78
CA VAL A 405 -26.30 -20.46 -13.27
C VAL A 405 -26.42 -20.33 -14.80
N ARG A 406 -26.87 -19.16 -15.29
CA ARG A 406 -26.96 -18.83 -16.73
C ARG A 406 -25.58 -18.73 -17.39
N ASP A 407 -25.49 -19.00 -18.69
CA ASP A 407 -24.22 -19.00 -19.46
C ASP A 407 -23.42 -17.69 -19.37
N ALA A 408 -24.08 -16.53 -19.26
CA ALA A 408 -23.39 -15.25 -19.04
C ALA A 408 -22.73 -15.15 -17.66
N ALA A 409 -23.34 -15.75 -16.63
CA ALA A 409 -22.75 -15.89 -15.30
C ALA A 409 -21.68 -16.98 -15.27
N MET A 410 -21.78 -18.03 -16.11
CA MET A 410 -20.69 -18.98 -16.34
C MET A 410 -19.50 -18.32 -17.04
N LYS A 411 -19.73 -17.45 -18.04
CA LYS A 411 -18.68 -16.65 -18.71
C LYS A 411 -18.03 -15.64 -17.77
N HIS A 412 -18.81 -15.00 -16.90
CA HIS A 412 -18.29 -14.16 -15.82
C HIS A 412 -17.51 -14.98 -14.78
N LEU A 413 -17.97 -16.19 -14.44
CA LEU A 413 -17.23 -17.15 -13.60
C LEU A 413 -15.95 -17.67 -14.29
N GLU A 414 -15.90 -17.72 -15.62
CA GLU A 414 -14.68 -18.02 -16.39
C GLU A 414 -13.71 -16.83 -16.43
N TYR A 415 -14.22 -15.60 -16.51
CA TYR A 415 -13.45 -14.36 -16.39
C TYR A 415 -12.89 -14.14 -14.96
N MET A 416 -13.65 -14.58 -13.94
CA MET A 416 -13.29 -14.57 -12.52
C MET A 416 -12.33 -15.70 -12.10
N LYS A 417 -11.77 -16.49 -13.04
CA LYS A 417 -10.79 -17.56 -12.76
C LYS A 417 -9.39 -17.05 -12.39
N GLY A 418 -9.14 -15.73 -12.38
CA GLY A 418 -7.90 -15.11 -11.91
C GLY A 418 -8.04 -14.58 -10.49
N ALA A 419 -7.28 -15.15 -9.56
CA ALA A 419 -7.30 -14.80 -8.13
C ALA A 419 -6.96 -13.33 -7.83
N THR A 420 -7.80 -12.62 -7.06
CA THR A 420 -7.43 -11.31 -6.51
C THR A 420 -6.78 -11.43 -5.14
N ARG A 421 -5.66 -10.73 -4.96
CA ARG A 421 -4.86 -10.71 -3.73
C ARG A 421 -5.03 -9.37 -3.03
N TYR A 422 -5.09 -9.33 -1.69
CA TYR A 422 -5.18 -8.09 -0.91
C TYR A 422 -4.00 -7.96 0.06
N PRO A 423 -3.43 -6.76 0.26
CA PRO A 423 -2.49 -6.55 1.35
C PRO A 423 -3.24 -6.60 2.68
N LEU A 424 -2.62 -7.16 3.71
CA LEU A 424 -3.28 -7.34 5.01
C LEU A 424 -2.91 -6.26 6.03
N GLU A 425 -3.87 -5.95 6.90
CA GLU A 425 -3.64 -5.09 8.06
C GLU A 425 -2.91 -5.87 9.16
N ARG A 426 -1.78 -5.33 9.64
CA ARG A 426 -0.94 -5.93 10.71
C ARG A 426 -1.67 -6.21 12.04
N ASN A 427 -2.88 -5.68 12.25
CA ASN A 427 -3.55 -5.62 13.56
C ASN A 427 -4.54 -6.76 13.88
N ALA A 428 -4.79 -7.71 12.96
CA ALA A 428 -5.83 -8.74 13.18
C ALA A 428 -5.32 -10.10 13.68
N GLY A 429 -4.05 -10.23 14.08
CA GLY A 429 -3.53 -11.41 14.79
C GLY A 429 -3.59 -12.75 14.03
N GLY A 430 -3.94 -12.77 12.74
CA GLY A 430 -4.05 -13.99 11.94
C GLY A 430 -3.65 -13.76 10.48
N GLY A 431 -2.64 -14.53 10.03
CA GLY A 431 -2.30 -14.87 8.65
C GLY A 431 -2.02 -13.71 7.69
N TYR A 432 -0.82 -13.59 7.09
CA TYR A 432 -0.40 -12.46 6.24
C TYR A 432 -0.92 -12.48 4.77
N LEU A 433 -1.76 -13.44 4.37
CA LEU A 433 -2.45 -13.44 3.07
C LEU A 433 -3.90 -13.95 3.16
N CYS A 434 -4.87 -13.12 2.77
CA CYS A 434 -6.20 -13.60 2.37
C CYS A 434 -6.16 -13.80 0.86
N MET A 435 -6.08 -15.06 0.46
CA MET A 435 -6.13 -15.52 -0.92
C MET A 435 -7.50 -16.09 -1.26
N ILE A 436 -7.90 -15.96 -2.51
CA ILE A 436 -8.81 -16.88 -3.18
C ILE A 436 -7.97 -17.47 -4.33
N SER A 437 -7.79 -18.78 -4.41
CA SER A 437 -6.94 -19.49 -5.39
C SER A 437 -7.70 -19.87 -6.67
N ASP A 438 -7.12 -20.20 -7.84
CA ASP A 438 -5.77 -20.72 -8.19
C ASP A 438 -5.25 -20.22 -9.56
N ARG A 439 -4.04 -19.65 -9.57
CA ARG A 439 -2.85 -20.25 -10.19
C ARG A 439 -1.65 -19.98 -9.28
#